data_AF-A0A8J8JQH8-F1
#
_entry.id   AF-A0A8J8JQH8-F1
#
_cell.length_a   1.000
_cell.length_b   1.000
_cell.length_c   1.000
_cell.angle_alpha   90.00
_cell.angle_beta   90.00
_cell.angle_gamma   90.00
#
_symmetry.space_group_name_H-M   'P 1'
#
loop_
_entity.id
_entity.type
_entity.pdbx_description
1 polymer ?
#
loop_
_entity_poly.entity_id
_entity_poly.type
_entity_poly.pdbx_seq_one_letter_code
_entity_poly.pdbx_strand_id
1 'polypeptide(L)'
;MRADVYSNEILIGTTVLKLGDESMGCVYGEFTPNQNYFDKVQKIVWRFWATNKPNFQEWDSLRLNVQLENGYFLYPIGGYTIDDIEDLKDEPKRIDIAGLYRHVIDDFFKLDKPKELVGKPWYFISISEKIALENELKKELGVKVEKSFLDFFKGKPNNHILLDFDCSALCKDERNDDVFFVTNNQNSDNGFAVIHLTWSSKKEYKNYPRTDFYKDFDDFKTQRIDIDISNWED
;
A
#
# COMPACT_ATOMS: atom_id res chain seq x y z
N MET A 1 -6.80 10.25 -13.14
CA MET A 1 -5.52 10.54 -12.46
C MET A 1 -4.43 9.64 -13.01
N ARG A 2 -3.26 10.16 -13.34
CA ARG A 2 -2.15 9.31 -13.81
C ARG A 2 -1.58 8.54 -12.63
N ALA A 3 -1.13 7.31 -12.89
CA ALA A 3 -0.54 6.46 -11.87
C ALA A 3 0.55 5.55 -12.46
N ASP A 4 1.57 5.31 -11.64
CA ASP A 4 2.63 4.35 -11.88
C ASP A 4 2.25 3.02 -11.23
N VAL A 5 2.46 1.91 -11.93
CA VAL A 5 2.16 0.56 -11.48
C VAL A 5 3.46 -0.20 -11.29
N TYR A 6 3.65 -0.75 -10.10
CA TYR A 6 4.85 -1.47 -9.70
C TYR A 6 4.52 -2.93 -9.37
N SER A 7 5.49 -3.81 -9.62
CA SER A 7 5.56 -5.14 -9.00
C SER A 7 6.80 -5.14 -8.10
N ASN A 8 6.60 -5.33 -6.80
CA ASN A 8 7.62 -5.03 -5.79
C ASN A 8 8.13 -3.58 -5.97
N GLU A 9 9.42 -3.38 -6.22
CA GLU A 9 10.03 -2.06 -6.47
C GLU A 9 10.14 -1.70 -7.96
N ILE A 10 9.76 -2.62 -8.86
CA ILE A 10 10.00 -2.49 -10.29
C ILE A 10 8.78 -1.85 -10.95
N LEU A 11 8.97 -0.70 -11.62
CA LEU A 11 7.95 -0.10 -12.47
C LEU A 11 7.64 -1.05 -13.63
N ILE A 12 6.38 -1.49 -13.74
CA ILE A 12 5.91 -2.41 -14.79
C ILE A 12 5.03 -1.72 -15.83
N GLY A 13 4.55 -0.50 -15.55
CA GLY A 13 3.81 0.28 -16.52
C GLY A 13 3.14 1.49 -15.87
N THR A 14 2.31 2.16 -16.65
CA THR A 14 1.55 3.33 -16.22
C THR A 14 0.09 3.20 -16.61
N THR A 15 -0.79 3.96 -15.97
CA THR A 15 -2.20 4.01 -16.34
C THR A 15 -2.79 5.40 -16.07
N VAL A 16 -3.92 5.70 -16.70
CA VAL A 16 -4.76 6.84 -16.32
C VAL A 16 -6.03 6.28 -15.69
N LEU A 17 -6.07 6.29 -14.36
CA LEU A 17 -7.19 5.79 -13.59
C LEU A 17 -8.38 6.73 -13.65
N LYS A 18 -9.56 6.13 -13.76
CA LYS A 18 -10.87 6.80 -13.70
C LYS A 18 -11.81 6.01 -12.80
N LEU A 19 -12.85 6.70 -12.33
CA LEU A 19 -13.86 6.11 -11.47
C LEU A 19 -14.63 5.01 -12.23
N GLY A 20 -14.76 3.84 -11.60
CA GLY A 20 -15.61 2.74 -12.04
C GLY A 20 -16.87 2.66 -11.19
N ASP A 21 -17.06 1.51 -10.53
CA ASP A 21 -18.12 1.37 -9.54
C ASP A 21 -17.75 2.14 -8.26
N GLU A 22 -18.29 3.34 -8.14
CA GLU A 22 -18.06 4.22 -6.99
C GLU A 22 -18.49 3.60 -5.66
N SER A 23 -19.57 2.82 -5.66
CA SER A 23 -20.13 2.24 -4.43
C SER A 23 -19.24 1.15 -3.84
N MET A 24 -18.44 0.52 -4.69
CA MET A 24 -17.48 -0.53 -4.35
C MET A 24 -16.04 0.00 -4.22
N GLY A 25 -15.84 1.32 -4.33
CA GLY A 25 -14.50 1.92 -4.30
C GLY A 25 -13.63 1.46 -5.46
N CYS A 26 -14.21 1.26 -6.65
CA CYS A 26 -13.51 0.75 -7.82
C CYS A 26 -13.00 1.88 -8.72
N VAL A 27 -11.73 1.80 -9.09
CA VAL A 27 -11.12 2.62 -10.16
C VAL A 27 -10.43 1.69 -11.17
N TYR A 28 -10.35 2.14 -12.41
CA TYR A 28 -9.77 1.35 -13.47
C TYR A 28 -9.14 2.24 -14.54
N GLY A 29 -8.29 1.66 -15.38
CA GLY A 29 -7.68 2.39 -16.48
C GLY A 29 -7.05 1.45 -17.50
N GLU A 30 -6.83 1.98 -18.71
CA GLU A 30 -5.99 1.30 -19.68
C GLU A 30 -4.57 1.20 -19.10
N PHE A 31 -4.02 0.00 -19.10
CA PHE A 31 -2.69 -0.28 -18.60
C PHE A 31 -1.70 -0.25 -19.76
N THR A 32 -0.74 0.67 -19.69
CA THR A 32 0.38 0.78 -20.64
C THR A 32 1.60 0.06 -20.06
N PRO A 33 1.82 -1.22 -20.39
CA PRO A 33 2.95 -1.98 -19.87
C PRO A 33 4.28 -1.48 -20.45
N ASN A 34 5.36 -1.65 -19.68
CA ASN A 34 6.73 -1.50 -20.15
C ASN A 34 7.42 -2.88 -20.28
N GLN A 35 8.71 -2.89 -20.63
CA GLN A 35 9.46 -4.14 -20.81
C GLN A 35 9.49 -5.04 -19.56
N ASN A 36 9.53 -4.47 -18.36
CA ASN A 36 9.55 -5.25 -17.12
C ASN A 36 8.26 -6.06 -16.93
N TYR A 37 7.12 -5.53 -17.38
CA TYR A 37 5.86 -6.28 -17.34
C TYR A 37 5.95 -7.55 -18.20
N PHE A 38 6.39 -7.41 -19.44
CA PHE A 38 6.52 -8.54 -20.36
C PHE A 38 7.54 -9.58 -19.86
N ASP A 39 8.66 -9.12 -19.31
CA ASP A 39 9.74 -9.99 -18.86
C ASP A 39 9.40 -10.75 -17.57
N LYS A 40 8.65 -10.13 -16.64
CA LYS A 40 8.52 -10.61 -15.25
C LYS A 40 7.10 -10.91 -14.81
N VAL A 41 6.08 -10.25 -15.37
CA VAL A 41 4.71 -10.27 -14.82
C VAL A 41 3.70 -10.93 -15.76
N GLN A 42 3.76 -10.66 -17.06
CA GLN A 42 2.74 -11.08 -18.02
C GLN A 42 2.41 -12.59 -17.96
N LYS A 43 3.44 -13.44 -17.90
CA LYS A 43 3.22 -14.89 -17.83
C LYS A 43 2.49 -15.34 -16.56
N ILE A 44 2.67 -14.62 -15.44
CA ILE A 44 1.93 -14.87 -14.20
C ILE A 44 0.47 -14.47 -14.40
N VAL A 45 0.22 -13.30 -15.00
CA VAL A 45 -1.14 -12.82 -15.32
C VAL A 45 -1.88 -13.81 -16.23
N TRP A 46 -1.26 -14.25 -17.32
CA TRP A 46 -1.86 -15.24 -18.21
C TRP A 46 -2.17 -16.56 -17.51
N ARG A 47 -1.24 -17.08 -16.68
CA ARG A 47 -1.47 -18.30 -15.90
C ARG A 47 -2.61 -18.14 -14.90
N PHE A 48 -2.73 -16.97 -14.28
CA PHE A 48 -3.78 -16.67 -13.31
C PHE A 48 -5.17 -16.76 -13.95
N TRP A 49 -5.32 -16.21 -15.16
CA TRP A 49 -6.60 -16.21 -15.90
C TRP A 49 -6.90 -17.48 -16.68
N ALA A 50 -5.89 -18.28 -17.01
CA ALA A 50 -6.07 -19.52 -17.79
C ALA A 50 -6.77 -20.66 -17.01
N THR A 51 -7.10 -20.49 -15.73
CA THR A 51 -7.62 -21.54 -14.85
C THR A 51 -8.77 -21.09 -13.97
N ASN A 52 -9.69 -22.01 -13.66
CA ASN A 52 -10.74 -21.81 -12.65
C ASN A 52 -10.23 -21.95 -11.21
N LYS A 53 -8.94 -22.25 -11.02
CA LYS A 53 -8.27 -22.36 -9.71
C LYS A 53 -7.01 -21.47 -9.71
N PRO A 54 -7.17 -20.15 -9.67
CA PRO A 54 -6.06 -19.21 -9.72
C PRO A 54 -5.09 -19.40 -8.55
N ASN A 55 -3.79 -19.24 -8.81
CA ASN A 55 -2.76 -19.33 -7.80
C ASN A 55 -2.55 -17.97 -7.12
N PHE A 56 -3.32 -17.70 -6.07
CA PHE A 56 -3.23 -16.45 -5.31
C PHE A 56 -1.86 -16.24 -4.67
N GLN A 57 -1.15 -17.30 -4.25
CA GLN A 57 0.19 -17.13 -3.68
C GLN A 57 1.19 -16.58 -4.70
N GLU A 58 1.11 -17.04 -5.95
CA GLU A 58 1.93 -16.52 -7.04
C GLU A 58 1.52 -15.09 -7.41
N TRP A 59 0.23 -14.78 -7.39
CA TRP A 59 -0.28 -13.42 -7.57
C TRP A 59 0.23 -12.46 -6.48
N ASP A 60 0.10 -12.84 -5.23
CA ASP A 60 0.54 -12.04 -4.08
C ASP A 60 2.05 -11.81 -4.09
N SER A 61 2.83 -12.74 -4.66
CA SER A 61 4.28 -12.58 -4.84
C SER A 61 4.66 -11.44 -5.79
N LEU A 62 3.74 -11.01 -6.66
CA LEU A 62 3.93 -9.82 -7.49
C LEU A 62 4.01 -8.54 -6.65
N ARG A 63 3.43 -8.53 -5.44
CA ARG A 63 3.35 -7.36 -4.54
C ARG A 63 3.05 -6.09 -5.32
N LEU A 64 1.89 -6.09 -6.00
CA LEU A 64 1.48 -4.99 -6.84
C LEU A 64 1.26 -3.73 -5.99
N ASN A 65 1.73 -2.60 -6.51
CA ASN A 65 1.55 -1.28 -5.90
C ASN A 65 1.19 -0.28 -6.99
N VAL A 66 0.30 0.65 -6.67
CA VAL A 66 -0.09 1.74 -7.59
C VAL A 66 0.11 3.07 -6.89
N GLN A 67 0.98 3.91 -7.45
CA GLN A 67 1.27 5.25 -6.95
C GLN A 67 0.62 6.28 -7.86
N LEU A 68 -0.24 7.12 -7.31
CA LEU A 68 -0.82 8.25 -8.01
C LEU A 68 0.24 9.32 -8.30
N GLU A 69 0.02 10.15 -9.31
CA GLU A 69 0.95 11.22 -9.70
C GLU A 69 1.21 12.28 -8.62
N ASN A 70 0.36 12.35 -7.58
CA ASN A 70 0.57 13.18 -6.40
C ASN A 70 1.41 12.50 -5.30
N GLY A 71 1.92 11.28 -5.54
CA GLY A 71 2.74 10.51 -4.61
C GLY A 71 1.97 9.52 -3.72
N TYR A 72 0.63 9.56 -3.70
CA TYR A 72 -0.17 8.70 -2.83
C TYR A 72 -0.21 7.24 -3.33
N PHE A 73 0.06 6.29 -2.44
CA PHE A 73 -0.11 4.86 -2.75
C PHE A 73 -1.55 4.40 -2.50
N LEU A 74 -2.17 3.83 -3.52
CA LEU A 74 -3.48 3.19 -3.39
C LEU A 74 -3.37 1.90 -2.58
N TYR A 75 -4.26 1.71 -1.62
CA TYR A 75 -4.39 0.47 -0.84
C TYR A 75 -5.80 -0.13 -1.02
N PRO A 76 -5.98 -1.05 -2.00
CA PRO A 76 -7.26 -1.68 -2.27
C PRO A 76 -7.49 -2.91 -1.39
N ILE A 77 -8.59 -2.94 -0.64
CA ILE A 77 -9.00 -4.11 0.15
C ILE A 77 -9.38 -5.29 -0.78
N GLY A 78 -9.98 -4.98 -1.93
CA GLY A 78 -10.35 -5.98 -2.94
C GLY A 78 -9.18 -6.41 -3.85
N GLY A 79 -8.04 -5.72 -3.77
CA GLY A 79 -6.84 -6.01 -4.54
C GLY A 79 -6.79 -5.34 -5.92
N TYR A 80 -5.84 -5.84 -6.72
CA TYR A 80 -5.57 -5.39 -8.09
C TYR A 80 -5.81 -6.55 -9.06
N THR A 81 -6.30 -6.25 -10.25
CA THR A 81 -6.32 -7.19 -11.39
C THR A 81 -5.74 -6.52 -12.62
N ILE A 82 -5.06 -7.30 -13.46
CA ILE A 82 -4.60 -6.87 -14.77
C ILE A 82 -5.27 -7.78 -15.80
N ASP A 83 -6.12 -7.21 -16.64
CA ASP A 83 -6.74 -7.91 -17.75
C ASP A 83 -5.74 -7.97 -18.91
N ASP A 84 -5.10 -9.11 -19.04
CA ASP A 84 -4.21 -9.49 -20.14
C ASP A 84 -4.41 -10.98 -20.40
N ILE A 85 -4.82 -11.33 -21.62
CA ILE A 85 -5.14 -12.69 -22.02
C ILE A 85 -4.23 -13.07 -23.17
N GLU A 86 -3.58 -14.24 -23.08
CA GLU A 86 -2.57 -14.68 -24.06
C GLU A 86 -3.12 -14.75 -25.49
N ASP A 87 -4.39 -15.12 -25.64
CA ASP A 87 -5.05 -15.22 -26.96
C ASP A 87 -5.39 -13.85 -27.57
N LEU A 88 -5.36 -12.78 -26.79
CA LEU A 88 -5.77 -11.43 -27.17
C LEU A 88 -4.62 -10.43 -27.01
N LYS A 89 -3.45 -10.75 -27.59
CA LYS A 89 -2.20 -9.99 -27.39
C LYS A 89 -2.29 -8.53 -27.81
N ASP A 90 -3.07 -8.26 -28.86
CA ASP A 90 -3.24 -6.94 -29.48
C ASP A 90 -4.34 -6.09 -28.80
N GLU A 91 -5.13 -6.68 -27.90
CA GLU A 91 -6.14 -5.93 -27.17
C GLU A 91 -5.50 -5.02 -26.11
N PRO A 92 -6.10 -3.83 -25.86
CA PRO A 92 -5.68 -2.97 -24.77
C PRO A 92 -5.75 -3.71 -23.44
N LYS A 93 -4.67 -3.64 -22.67
CA LYS A 93 -4.63 -4.21 -21.32
C LYS A 93 -5.30 -3.23 -20.38
N ARG A 94 -5.92 -3.75 -19.32
CA ARG A 94 -6.61 -2.93 -18.32
C ARG A 94 -6.11 -3.30 -16.93
N ILE A 95 -6.05 -2.31 -16.05
CA ILE A 95 -5.88 -2.54 -14.62
C ILE A 95 -7.15 -2.11 -13.90
N ASP A 96 -7.63 -2.96 -12.99
CA ASP A 96 -8.73 -2.66 -12.07
C ASP A 96 -8.23 -2.72 -10.63
N ILE A 97 -8.74 -1.81 -9.83
CA ILE A 97 -8.36 -1.60 -8.44
C ILE A 97 -9.66 -1.48 -7.65
N ALA A 98 -9.90 -2.42 -6.74
CA ALA A 98 -11.20 -2.57 -6.09
C ALA A 98 -11.12 -2.41 -4.56
N GLY A 99 -12.16 -1.84 -3.97
CA GLY A 99 -12.23 -1.68 -2.52
C GLY A 99 -11.28 -0.60 -1.97
N LEU A 100 -11.15 0.53 -2.67
CA LEU A 100 -10.51 1.71 -2.13
C LEU A 100 -11.40 2.37 -1.07
N TYR A 101 -10.79 2.91 -0.01
CA TYR A 101 -11.50 3.70 0.98
C TYR A 101 -12.18 4.92 0.35
N ARG A 102 -13.31 5.32 0.94
CA ARG A 102 -14.17 6.38 0.41
C ARG A 102 -13.43 7.71 0.24
N HIS A 103 -12.56 8.08 1.18
CA HIS A 103 -11.79 9.32 1.09
C HIS A 103 -10.90 9.36 -0.16
N VAL A 104 -10.32 8.23 -0.58
CA VAL A 104 -9.50 8.16 -1.81
C VAL A 104 -10.32 8.54 -3.04
N ILE A 105 -11.56 8.03 -3.11
CA ILE A 105 -12.48 8.33 -4.21
C ILE A 105 -12.87 9.80 -4.20
N ASP A 106 -13.30 10.29 -3.05
CA ASP A 106 -13.80 11.66 -2.91
C ASP A 106 -12.66 12.69 -3.09
N ASP A 107 -11.47 12.45 -2.53
CA ASP A 107 -10.35 13.41 -2.54
C ASP A 107 -9.54 13.44 -3.86
N PHE A 108 -9.45 12.33 -4.60
CA PHE A 108 -8.58 12.25 -5.79
C PHE A 108 -9.30 12.05 -7.11
N PHE A 109 -10.51 11.48 -7.10
CA PHE A 109 -11.21 11.12 -8.34
C PHE A 109 -12.47 11.95 -8.61
N LYS A 110 -13.00 12.67 -7.61
CA LYS A 110 -14.17 13.53 -7.78
C LYS A 110 -13.86 15.03 -7.76
N LEU A 111 -12.80 15.44 -7.08
CA LEU A 111 -12.42 16.85 -7.06
C LEU A 111 -11.73 17.24 -8.37
N ASP A 112 -12.02 18.45 -8.85
CA ASP A 112 -11.35 19.04 -10.01
C ASP A 112 -9.83 19.21 -9.78
N LYS A 113 -9.42 19.33 -8.51
CA LYS A 113 -8.03 19.33 -8.07
C LYS A 113 -7.86 18.36 -6.90
N PRO A 114 -6.96 17.38 -6.99
CA PRO A 114 -6.64 16.49 -5.88
C PRO A 114 -6.24 17.28 -4.63
N LYS A 115 -6.76 16.88 -3.47
CA LYS A 115 -6.40 17.48 -2.17
C LYS A 115 -4.91 17.25 -1.89
N GLU A 116 -4.20 18.30 -1.48
CA GLU A 116 -2.84 18.18 -0.94
C GLU A 116 -2.95 17.53 0.45
N LEU A 117 -2.42 16.31 0.60
CA LEU A 117 -2.62 15.51 1.80
C LEU A 117 -1.60 15.81 2.88
N VAL A 118 -0.33 16.00 2.51
CA VAL A 118 0.77 16.15 3.46
C VAL A 118 1.62 17.36 3.11
N GLY A 119 1.95 18.12 4.14
CA GLY A 119 2.96 19.18 4.12
C GLY A 119 4.05 18.87 5.16
N LYS A 120 5.14 19.64 5.12
CA LYS A 120 6.25 19.47 6.06
C LYS A 120 5.75 19.49 7.51
N PRO A 121 6.22 18.57 8.36
CA PRO A 121 7.39 17.69 8.17
C PRO A 121 7.08 16.34 7.52
N TRP A 122 5.85 16.09 7.10
CA TRP A 122 5.45 14.84 6.46
C TRP A 122 5.72 14.86 4.96
N TYR A 123 6.25 13.76 4.42
CA TYR A 123 6.51 13.63 2.99
C TYR A 123 6.06 12.26 2.45
N PHE A 124 5.65 12.25 1.18
CA PHE A 124 5.33 11.02 0.47
C PHE A 124 6.60 10.20 0.21
N ILE A 125 6.48 8.90 0.43
CA ILE A 125 7.58 7.96 0.26
C ILE A 125 7.67 7.46 -1.19
N SER A 126 8.85 7.04 -1.60
CA SER A 126 9.08 6.27 -2.84
C SER A 126 8.65 4.81 -2.68
N ILE A 127 8.58 4.06 -3.80
CA ILE A 127 8.25 2.62 -3.75
C ILE A 127 9.28 1.82 -2.94
N SER A 128 10.58 2.12 -3.05
CA SER A 128 11.62 1.43 -2.28
C SER A 128 11.49 1.71 -0.78
N GLU A 129 11.21 2.96 -0.39
CA GLU A 129 10.92 3.32 1.00
C GLU A 129 9.67 2.60 1.51
N LYS A 130 8.56 2.61 0.74
CA LYS A 130 7.33 1.90 1.10
C LYS A 130 7.59 0.42 1.39
N ILE A 131 8.26 -0.26 0.47
CA ILE A 131 8.58 -1.67 0.57
C ILE A 131 9.45 -1.95 1.81
N ALA A 132 10.47 -1.13 2.04
CA ALA A 132 11.37 -1.25 3.17
C ALA A 132 10.67 -1.02 4.52
N LEU A 133 9.80 -0.01 4.63
CA LEU A 133 9.05 0.31 5.84
C LEU A 133 8.04 -0.78 6.20
N GLU A 134 7.32 -1.33 5.23
CA GLU A 134 6.41 -2.45 5.44
C GLU A 134 7.15 -3.73 5.84
N ASN A 135 8.34 -3.97 5.27
CA ASN A 135 9.17 -5.11 5.65
C ASN A 135 9.72 -4.93 7.07
N GLU A 136 10.14 -3.72 7.45
CA GLU A 136 10.61 -3.42 8.80
C GLU A 136 9.47 -3.59 9.81
N LEU A 137 8.26 -3.12 9.52
CA LEU A 137 7.10 -3.34 10.37
C LEU A 137 6.85 -4.84 10.60
N LYS A 138 6.83 -5.65 9.53
CA LYS A 138 6.68 -7.12 9.65
C LYS A 138 7.76 -7.72 10.54
N LYS A 139 9.01 -7.29 10.36
CA LYS A 139 10.16 -7.74 11.15
C LYS A 139 10.01 -7.37 12.63
N GLU A 140 9.60 -6.14 12.94
CA GLU A 140 9.38 -5.69 14.32
C GLU A 140 8.22 -6.40 15.02
N LEU A 141 7.16 -6.76 14.26
CA LEU A 141 6.05 -7.59 14.73
C LEU A 141 6.45 -9.07 14.91
N GLY A 142 7.62 -9.48 14.40
CA GLY A 142 8.10 -10.86 14.44
C GLY A 142 7.43 -11.75 13.38
N VAL A 143 6.83 -11.16 12.35
CA VAL A 143 6.29 -11.88 11.19
C VAL A 143 7.44 -12.15 10.21
N LYS A 144 7.64 -13.41 9.84
CA LYS A 144 8.71 -13.78 8.90
C LYS A 144 8.37 -13.31 7.50
N VAL A 145 9.28 -12.53 6.90
CA VAL A 145 9.13 -11.97 5.55
C VAL A 145 9.41 -13.02 4.46
N GLU A 146 10.09 -14.14 4.78
CA GLU A 146 10.31 -15.26 3.85
C GLU A 146 10.30 -16.63 4.57
N LYS A 147 9.73 -17.67 3.94
CA LYS A 147 9.82 -19.06 4.39
C LYS A 147 11.20 -19.63 4.04
N SER A 148 12.19 -19.47 4.92
CA SER A 148 13.46 -20.20 4.82
C SER A 148 13.35 -21.56 5.50
N PHE A 149 13.77 -22.64 4.83
CA PHE A 149 13.68 -24.04 5.27
C PHE A 149 14.44 -24.39 6.57
N LEU A 150 15.19 -23.46 7.17
CA LEU A 150 15.93 -23.63 8.42
C LEU A 150 15.17 -23.16 9.68
N ASP A 151 13.86 -23.03 9.57
CA ASP A 151 12.98 -22.34 10.53
C ASP A 151 12.63 -23.11 11.82
N PHE A 152 13.37 -24.15 12.18
CA PHE A 152 13.08 -24.95 13.37
C PHE A 152 13.47 -24.28 14.70
N PHE A 153 14.20 -23.16 14.66
CA PHE A 153 14.63 -22.43 15.85
C PHE A 153 14.58 -20.91 15.64
N LYS A 154 13.46 -20.25 16.01
CA LYS A 154 13.41 -18.92 16.67
C LYS A 154 12.00 -18.27 16.66
N GLY A 155 11.56 -17.85 17.86
CA GLY A 155 10.64 -16.73 18.13
C GLY A 155 9.13 -16.98 17.98
N LYS A 156 8.37 -16.93 19.09
CA LYS A 156 6.91 -16.78 19.02
C LYS A 156 6.57 -15.37 18.51
N PRO A 157 5.53 -15.18 17.67
CA PRO A 157 5.04 -13.86 17.30
C PRO A 157 4.70 -13.05 18.57
N ASN A 158 4.99 -11.75 18.53
CA ASN A 158 4.68 -10.84 19.64
C ASN A 158 3.15 -10.69 19.76
N ASN A 159 2.57 -10.64 20.96
CA ASN A 159 1.16 -10.26 21.14
C ASN A 159 0.96 -8.75 20.90
N HIS A 160 1.26 -8.26 19.70
CA HIS A 160 1.09 -6.86 19.32
C HIS A 160 -0.24 -6.68 18.58
N ILE A 161 -0.95 -5.58 18.86
CA ILE A 161 -2.27 -5.28 18.26
C ILE A 161 -2.24 -5.23 16.74
N LEU A 162 -1.14 -4.76 16.15
CA LEU A 162 -0.96 -4.70 14.69
C LEU A 162 -0.86 -6.06 13.99
N LEU A 163 -0.72 -7.18 14.72
CA LEU A 163 -0.76 -8.50 14.07
C LEU A 163 -2.12 -8.82 13.43
N ASP A 164 -3.18 -8.15 13.88
CA ASP A 164 -4.53 -8.32 13.37
C ASP A 164 -4.85 -7.29 12.26
N PHE A 165 -3.88 -6.46 11.86
CA PHE A 165 -4.06 -5.42 10.85
C PHE A 165 -3.20 -5.67 9.63
N ASP A 166 -3.81 -5.50 8.45
CA ASP A 166 -3.05 -5.28 7.23
C ASP A 166 -2.63 -3.80 7.15
N CYS A 167 -1.37 -3.54 6.80
CA CYS A 167 -0.79 -2.20 6.83
C CYS A 167 -0.13 -1.84 5.49
N SER A 168 -0.31 -0.60 5.06
CA SER A 168 0.26 -0.06 3.81
C SER A 168 0.84 1.34 4.06
N ALA A 169 2.16 1.49 3.90
CA ALA A 169 2.84 2.76 4.20
C ALA A 169 2.47 3.85 3.18
N LEU A 170 2.28 5.09 3.66
CA LEU A 170 1.92 6.26 2.84
C LEU A 170 2.93 7.40 2.91
N CYS A 171 3.32 7.80 4.12
CA CYS A 171 4.14 9.00 4.36
C CYS A 171 5.07 8.77 5.54
N LYS A 172 6.15 9.54 5.61
CA LYS A 172 7.10 9.54 6.74
C LYS A 172 7.27 10.95 7.29
N ASP A 173 7.48 11.06 8.60
CA ASP A 173 7.89 12.32 9.26
C ASP A 173 9.41 12.51 9.08
N GLU A 174 9.84 13.66 8.56
CA GLU A 174 11.25 13.98 8.33
C GLU A 174 12.08 14.06 9.63
N ARG A 175 11.43 14.31 10.77
CA ARG A 175 12.10 14.59 12.05
C ARG A 175 12.48 13.34 12.83
N ASN A 176 11.83 12.21 12.55
CA ASN A 176 11.91 11.00 13.37
C ASN A 176 11.58 9.75 12.53
N ASP A 177 11.41 8.61 13.18
CA ASP A 177 11.07 7.34 12.52
C ASP A 177 9.58 6.98 12.58
N ASP A 178 8.71 7.98 12.77
CA ASP A 178 7.26 7.81 12.66
C ASP A 178 6.86 7.72 11.17
N VAL A 179 6.04 6.72 10.88
CA VAL A 179 5.54 6.44 9.53
C VAL A 179 4.03 6.31 9.58
N PHE A 180 3.36 6.94 8.64
CA PHE A 180 1.92 6.90 8.49
C PHE A 180 1.49 5.76 7.57
N PHE A 181 0.60 4.91 8.05
CA PHE A 181 0.07 3.74 7.36
C PHE A 181 -1.46 3.84 7.20
N VAL A 182 -1.97 3.38 6.06
CA VAL A 182 -3.35 2.87 5.98
C VAL A 182 -3.38 1.52 6.68
N THR A 183 -4.41 1.29 7.48
CA THR A 183 -4.61 0.05 8.22
C THR A 183 -6.00 -0.52 7.97
N ASN A 184 -6.10 -1.85 7.84
CA ASN A 184 -7.37 -2.54 7.68
C ASN A 184 -7.48 -3.72 8.65
N ASN A 185 -8.59 -3.77 9.40
CA ASN A 185 -8.96 -4.86 10.28
C ASN A 185 -10.49 -4.94 10.35
N GLN A 186 -11.07 -6.11 10.10
CA GLN A 186 -12.52 -6.31 10.09
C GLN A 186 -13.19 -6.05 11.45
N ASN A 187 -12.42 -6.03 12.53
CA ASN A 187 -12.89 -5.83 13.90
C ASN A 187 -12.52 -4.44 14.47
N SER A 188 -12.06 -3.51 13.63
CA SER A 188 -11.67 -2.17 14.05
C SER A 188 -12.15 -1.10 13.07
N ASP A 189 -12.56 0.05 13.60
CA ASP A 189 -12.90 1.23 12.81
C ASP A 189 -11.66 2.10 12.50
N ASN A 190 -10.45 1.68 12.92
CA ASN A 190 -9.22 2.43 12.69
C ASN A 190 -8.68 2.16 11.28
N GLY A 191 -8.92 3.11 10.37
CA GLY A 191 -8.44 3.06 8.99
C GLY A 191 -6.97 3.48 8.82
N PHE A 192 -6.36 4.05 9.86
CA PHE A 192 -5.00 4.57 9.78
C PHE A 192 -4.23 4.40 11.10
N ALA A 193 -2.90 4.41 10.99
CA ALA A 193 -2.01 4.44 12.14
C ALA A 193 -0.71 5.20 11.85
N VAL A 194 -0.18 5.87 12.86
CA VAL A 194 1.23 6.29 12.92
C VAL A 194 2.00 5.25 13.72
N ILE A 195 3.07 4.72 13.14
CA ILE A 195 3.89 3.65 13.73
C ILE A 195 5.35 4.11 13.79
N HIS A 196 5.97 3.98 14.97
CA HIS A 196 7.38 4.31 15.19
C HIS A 196 8.30 3.10 14.95
N LEU A 197 9.11 3.16 13.90
CA LEU A 197 9.97 2.04 13.46
C LEU A 197 11.45 2.32 13.75
N THR A 198 12.14 1.49 14.53
CA THR A 198 13.50 1.81 15.03
C THR A 198 14.60 1.15 14.22
N TRP A 199 14.27 0.26 13.28
CA TRP A 199 15.19 -0.54 12.44
C TRP A 199 16.14 -1.47 13.20
N SER A 200 16.23 -1.29 14.51
CA SER A 200 17.19 -1.91 15.41
C SER A 200 16.82 -3.34 15.79
N SER A 201 15.59 -3.77 15.48
CA SER A 201 14.97 -5.02 15.95
C SER A 201 14.93 -5.16 17.48
N LYS A 202 15.37 -4.14 18.22
CA LYS A 202 15.38 -4.14 19.68
C LYS A 202 14.08 -3.51 20.13
N LYS A 203 13.35 -4.21 20.98
CA LYS A 203 12.16 -3.66 21.62
C LYS A 203 12.60 -2.55 22.58
N GLU A 204 12.21 -1.33 22.28
CA GLU A 204 12.46 -0.21 23.18
C GLU A 204 11.48 -0.23 24.38
N TYR A 205 10.25 -0.74 24.19
CA TYR A 205 9.19 -0.74 25.20
C TYR A 205 8.33 -2.03 25.18
N LYS A 206 7.51 -2.21 26.22
CA LYS A 206 6.45 -3.24 26.25
C LYS A 206 5.37 -2.82 25.25
N ASN A 207 5.02 -3.71 24.31
CA ASN A 207 4.13 -3.44 23.17
C ASN A 207 4.74 -2.55 22.06
N TYR A 208 6.02 -2.76 21.78
CA TYR A 208 6.67 -2.20 20.60
C TYR A 208 6.24 -2.95 19.30
N PRO A 209 6.06 -2.27 18.15
CA PRO A 209 6.27 -0.83 17.91
C PRO A 209 5.19 0.09 18.47
N ARG A 210 5.58 1.31 18.87
CA ARG A 210 4.61 2.33 19.32
C ARG A 210 3.66 2.64 18.17
N THR A 211 2.37 2.59 18.44
CA THR A 211 1.31 2.72 17.45
C THR A 211 0.21 3.65 17.96
N ASP A 212 -0.06 4.71 17.22
CA ASP A 212 -1.17 5.63 17.45
C ASP A 212 -2.19 5.45 16.31
N PHE A 213 -3.41 5.04 16.64
CA PHE A 213 -4.47 4.78 15.65
C PHE A 213 -5.35 6.00 15.41
N TYR A 214 -5.84 6.11 14.18
CA TYR A 214 -6.78 7.14 13.75
C TYR A 214 -7.93 6.49 12.98
N LYS A 215 -9.13 7.05 13.16
CA LYS A 215 -10.33 6.52 12.52
C LYS A 215 -10.29 6.69 11.01
N ASP A 216 -10.00 7.91 10.58
CA ASP A 216 -9.98 8.33 9.18
C ASP A 216 -8.87 9.37 8.92
N PHE A 217 -8.76 9.82 7.68
CA PHE A 217 -7.70 10.76 7.29
C PHE A 217 -7.89 12.15 7.91
N ASP A 218 -9.13 12.61 8.07
CA ASP A 218 -9.40 13.92 8.68
C ASP A 218 -9.07 13.88 10.19
N ASP A 219 -9.35 12.76 10.85
CA ASP A 219 -8.96 12.49 12.24
C ASP A 219 -7.43 12.55 12.43
N PHE A 220 -6.68 11.87 11.56
CA PHE A 220 -5.22 11.97 11.51
C PHE A 220 -4.75 13.40 11.26
N LYS A 221 -5.38 14.10 10.33
CA LYS A 221 -4.99 15.46 9.97
C LYS A 221 -5.12 16.41 11.17
N THR A 222 -6.28 16.43 11.81
CA THR A 222 -6.54 17.33 12.95
C THR A 222 -5.71 16.97 14.18
N GLN A 223 -5.54 15.67 14.47
CA GLN A 223 -4.84 15.23 15.67
C GLN A 223 -3.32 15.16 15.54
N ARG A 224 -2.78 15.17 14.32
CA ARG A 224 -1.33 15.02 14.09
C ARG A 224 -0.75 16.01 13.09
N ILE A 225 -1.21 16.00 11.83
CA ILE A 225 -0.60 16.83 10.78
C ILE A 225 -0.65 18.32 11.15
N ASP A 226 -1.82 18.85 11.51
CA ASP A 226 -1.99 20.29 11.72
C ASP A 226 -1.13 20.79 12.90
N ILE A 227 -0.97 19.95 13.94
CA ILE A 227 -0.09 20.22 15.08
C ILE A 227 1.39 20.18 14.66
N ASP A 228 1.77 19.16 13.88
CA ASP A 228 3.14 18.98 13.40
C ASP A 228 3.59 20.10 12.46
N ILE A 229 2.70 20.58 11.60
CA ILE A 229 2.94 21.74 10.71
C ILE A 229 3.14 23.00 11.56
N SER A 230 2.22 23.28 12.49
CA SER A 230 2.33 24.47 13.35
C SER A 230 3.66 24.49 14.12
N ASN A 231 4.07 23.35 14.68
CA ASN A 231 5.34 23.22 15.41
C ASN A 231 6.59 23.28 14.50
N TRP A 232 6.44 23.12 13.19
CA TRP A 232 7.53 23.19 12.23
C TRP A 232 7.76 24.62 11.71
N GLU A 233 6.70 25.43 11.65
CA GLU A 233 6.75 26.83 11.21
C GLU A 233 7.22 27.79 12.31
N ASP A 234 7.14 27.38 13.58
CA ASP A 234 7.67 28.09 14.77
C ASP A 234 9.19 27.91 14.96
#